data_AF-A0A5F9DJ37-F1
#
_entry.id   AF-A0A5F9DJ37-F1
#
_cell.length_a   1.000
_cell.length_b   1.000
_cell.length_c   1.000
_cell.angle_alpha   90.00
_cell.angle_beta   90.00
_cell.angle_gamma   90.00
#
_symmetry.space_group_name_H-M   'P 1'
#
loop_
_entity.id
_entity.type
_entity.pdbx_description
1 polymer ?
#
loop_
_entity_poly.entity_id
_entity_poly.type
_entity_poly.pdbx_seq_one_letter_code
_entity_poly.pdbx_strand_id
1 'polypeptide(L)'
;MATPMHRLIARRQAEANKQHVRCQKCLEFGHWTYECTGKRKYLHRPSRTAELKKALKEKENRLLLQQRTFFPPHVYQHWRNQCRKKDQEKKG
;
A
#
# COMPACT_ATOMS: atom_id res chain seq x y z
N MET A 1 17.12 -45.50 -26.90
CA MET A 1 18.30 -44.66 -26.60
C MET A 1 17.90 -43.20 -26.79
N ALA A 2 17.98 -42.35 -25.77
CA ALA A 2 17.58 -40.94 -25.91
C ALA A 2 18.50 -40.22 -26.92
N THR A 3 17.90 -39.60 -27.94
CA THR A 3 18.67 -38.89 -28.97
C THR A 3 19.36 -37.64 -28.37
N PRO A 4 20.46 -37.16 -28.96
CA PRO A 4 21.15 -35.96 -28.47
C PRO A 4 20.24 -34.73 -28.32
N MET A 5 19.24 -34.59 -29.21
CA MET A 5 18.23 -33.53 -29.13
C MET A 5 17.34 -33.63 -27.89
N HIS A 6 16.90 -34.83 -27.49
CA HIS A 6 16.11 -35.01 -26.27
C HIS A 6 16.88 -34.57 -25.02
N ARG A 7 18.20 -34.81 -24.97
CA ARG A 7 19.06 -34.36 -23.85
C ARG A 7 19.16 -32.82 -23.79
N LEU A 8 19.22 -32.14 -24.94
CA LEU A 8 19.26 -30.68 -25.01
C LEU A 8 17.93 -30.06 -24.57
N ILE A 9 16.81 -30.64 -24.99
CA ILE A 9 15.46 -30.18 -24.59
C ILE A 9 15.27 -30.35 -23.08
N ALA A 10 15.66 -31.50 -22.52
CA ALA A 10 15.56 -31.75 -21.07
C ALA A 10 16.42 -30.77 -20.25
N ARG A 11 17.64 -30.43 -20.71
CA ARG A 11 18.46 -29.38 -20.05
C ARG A 11 17.78 -28.01 -20.09
N ARG A 12 17.30 -27.59 -21.27
CA ARG A 12 16.59 -26.31 -21.41
C ARG A 12 15.34 -26.23 -20.54
N GLN A 13 14.59 -27.33 -20.43
CA GLN A 13 13.44 -27.40 -19.53
C GLN A 13 13.86 -27.33 -18.06
N ALA A 14 14.93 -28.00 -17.64
CA ALA A 14 15.45 -27.92 -16.28
C ALA A 14 15.96 -26.50 -15.92
N GLU A 15 16.63 -25.82 -16.85
CA GLU A 15 17.07 -24.42 -16.69
C GLU A 15 15.89 -23.45 -16.64
N ALA A 16 14.89 -23.59 -17.51
CA ALA A 16 13.66 -22.80 -17.47
C ALA A 16 12.89 -23.01 -16.17
N ASN A 17 12.84 -24.24 -15.65
CA ASN A 17 12.24 -24.54 -14.35
C ASN A 17 13.00 -23.85 -13.19
N LYS A 18 14.33 -23.77 -13.25
CA LYS A 18 15.13 -23.00 -12.28
C LYS A 18 14.85 -21.49 -12.40
N GLN A 19 14.62 -20.95 -13.59
CA GLN A 19 14.29 -19.52 -13.73
C GLN A 19 12.97 -19.13 -13.06
N HIS A 20 12.00 -20.06 -12.98
CA HIS A 20 10.70 -19.79 -12.36
C HIS A 20 10.67 -20.02 -10.84
N VAL A 21 11.65 -20.74 -10.26
CA VAL A 21 11.62 -20.99 -8.82
C VAL A 21 11.94 -19.72 -8.03
N ARG A 22 11.08 -19.39 -7.05
CA ARG A 22 11.31 -18.32 -6.08
C ARG A 22 11.98 -18.87 -4.83
N CYS A 23 13.13 -18.32 -4.46
CA CYS A 23 13.84 -18.69 -3.24
C CYS A 23 13.14 -18.13 -2.00
N GLN A 24 12.95 -18.96 -0.96
CA GLN A 24 12.27 -18.52 0.27
C GLN A 24 13.16 -17.65 1.20
N LYS A 25 14.50 -17.70 1.04
CA LYS A 25 15.43 -16.89 1.85
C LYS A 25 15.53 -15.44 1.36
N CYS A 26 15.81 -15.25 0.07
CA CYS A 26 16.07 -13.93 -0.50
C CYS A 26 14.88 -13.37 -1.28
N LEU A 27 13.86 -14.19 -1.60
CA LEU A 27 12.69 -13.85 -2.42
C LEU A 27 12.96 -13.59 -3.91
N GLU A 28 14.20 -13.83 -4.35
CA GLU A 28 14.59 -13.73 -5.76
C GLU A 28 14.29 -15.02 -6.55
N PHE A 29 14.24 -14.90 -7.87
CA PHE A 29 14.03 -16.02 -8.79
C PHE A 29 15.36 -16.63 -9.26
N GLY A 30 15.33 -17.85 -9.78
CA GLY A 30 16.49 -18.45 -10.49
C GLY A 30 17.26 -19.52 -9.71
N HIS A 31 16.93 -19.78 -8.44
CA HIS A 31 17.67 -20.76 -7.63
C HIS A 31 16.83 -21.35 -6.50
N TRP A 32 17.17 -22.58 -6.11
CA TRP A 32 16.53 -23.25 -4.99
C TRP A 32 17.05 -22.72 -3.65
N THR A 33 16.23 -22.81 -2.60
CA THR A 33 16.55 -22.28 -1.26
C THR A 33 17.86 -22.84 -0.66
N TYR A 34 18.29 -24.04 -1.07
CA TYR A 34 19.55 -24.65 -0.64
C TYR A 34 20.80 -24.09 -1.36
N GLU A 35 20.66 -23.62 -2.60
CA GLU A 35 21.74 -22.99 -3.39
C GLU A 35 21.93 -21.50 -3.03
N CYS A 36 21.00 -20.93 -2.25
CA CYS A 36 21.00 -19.51 -1.91
C CYS A 36 22.15 -19.13 -0.97
N THR A 37 23.11 -18.37 -1.50
CA THR A 37 24.25 -17.78 -0.76
C THR A 37 23.91 -16.44 -0.07
N GLY A 38 22.80 -15.81 -0.46
CA GLY A 38 22.35 -14.54 0.11
C GLY A 38 21.86 -14.63 1.56
N LYS A 39 21.92 -13.50 2.27
CA LYS A 39 21.30 -13.34 3.61
C LYS A 39 19.78 -13.31 3.48
N ARG A 40 19.07 -13.72 4.54
CA ARG A 40 17.60 -13.67 4.56
C ARG A 40 17.12 -12.22 4.48
N LYS A 41 16.27 -11.92 3.50
CA LYS A 41 15.65 -10.60 3.36
C LYS A 41 14.53 -10.48 4.39
N TYR A 42 14.67 -9.56 5.35
CA TYR A 42 13.57 -9.26 6.26
C TYR A 42 12.58 -8.33 5.56
N LEU A 43 11.41 -8.85 5.21
CA LEU A 43 10.28 -8.04 4.80
C LEU A 43 9.48 -7.68 6.05
N HIS A 44 9.36 -6.38 6.35
CA HIS A 44 8.57 -5.93 7.48
C HIS A 44 7.10 -6.33 7.28
N ARG A 45 6.59 -7.17 8.19
CA ARG A 45 5.18 -7.55 8.24
C ARG A 45 4.51 -6.83 9.41
N PRO A 46 3.54 -5.94 9.16
CA PRO A 46 2.85 -5.25 10.25
C PRO A 46 2.11 -6.27 11.12
N SER A 47 2.03 -5.99 12.43
CA SER A 47 1.21 -6.80 13.32
C SER A 47 -0.27 -6.60 13.00
N ARG A 48 -1.10 -7.60 13.32
CA ARG A 48 -2.56 -7.50 13.21
C ARG A 48 -3.10 -6.27 13.95
N THR A 49 -2.49 -5.91 15.08
CA THR A 49 -2.86 -4.71 15.85
C THR A 49 -2.46 -3.42 15.16
N ALA A 50 -1.32 -3.37 14.46
CA ALA A 50 -0.91 -2.21 13.66
C ALA A 50 -1.85 -1.99 12.46
N GLU A 51 -2.26 -3.07 11.79
CA GLU A 51 -3.26 -3.02 10.72
C GLU A 51 -4.61 -2.51 11.22
N LEU A 52 -5.09 -3.06 12.35
CA LEU A 52 -6.35 -2.61 12.96
C LEU A 52 -6.31 -1.13 13.37
N LYS A 53 -5.20 -0.67 13.98
CA LYS A 53 -5.02 0.75 14.32
C LYS A 53 -5.07 1.65 13.08
N LYS A 54 -4.43 1.24 11.98
CA LYS A 54 -4.49 1.97 10.70
C LYS A 54 -5.93 2.06 10.19
N ALA A 55 -6.67 0.95 10.20
CA ALA A 55 -8.06 0.91 9.74
C ALA A 55 -9.00 1.77 10.61
N LEU A 56 -8.80 1.79 11.93
CA LEU A 56 -9.58 2.65 12.83
C LEU A 56 -9.32 4.13 12.56
N LYS A 57 -8.05 4.53 12.42
CA LYS A 57 -7.66 5.91 12.09
C LYS A 57 -8.21 6.37 10.74
N GLU A 58 -8.25 5.47 9.76
CA GLU A 58 -8.81 5.76 8.44
C GLU A 58 -10.34 5.99 8.50
N LYS A 59 -11.06 5.20 9.30
CA LYS A 59 -12.49 5.41 9.55
C LYS A 59 -12.76 6.76 10.24
N GLU A 60 -11.98 7.09 11.26
CA GLU A 60 -12.08 8.38 11.97
C GLU A 60 -11.86 9.55 11.01
N ASN A 61 -10.78 9.52 10.23
CA ASN A 61 -10.50 10.54 9.22
C ASN A 61 -11.64 10.70 8.20
N ARG A 62 -12.24 9.58 7.76
CA ARG A 62 -13.38 9.61 6.84
C ARG A 62 -14.60 10.30 7.45
N LEU A 63 -14.90 10.04 8.72
CA LEU A 63 -16.00 10.68 9.45
C LEU A 63 -15.73 12.18 9.65
N LEU A 64 -14.50 12.56 9.99
CA LEU A 64 -14.11 13.96 10.14
C LEU A 64 -14.23 14.72 8.81
N LEU A 65 -13.79 14.11 7.70
CA LEU A 65 -13.98 14.67 6.35
C LEU A 65 -15.46 14.86 6.04
N GLN A 66 -16.30 13.88 6.35
CA GLN A 66 -17.75 13.97 6.15
C GLN A 66 -18.39 15.09 6.98
N GLN A 67 -18.02 15.25 8.25
CA GLN A 67 -18.48 16.36 9.09
C GLN A 67 -18.01 17.72 8.56
N ARG A 68 -16.77 17.82 8.09
CA ARG A 68 -16.24 19.04 7.46
C ARG A 68 -16.97 19.41 6.18
N THR A 69 -17.36 18.44 5.36
CA THR A 69 -18.15 18.71 4.16
C THR A 69 -19.59 19.15 4.49
N PHE A 70 -20.12 18.69 5.63
CA PHE A 70 -21.46 19.05 6.08
C PHE A 70 -21.54 20.46 6.71
N PHE A 71 -20.43 20.98 7.25
CA PHE A 71 -20.31 22.37 7.71
C PHE A 71 -19.21 23.13 6.93
N PRO A 72 -19.51 23.64 5.72
CA PRO A 72 -18.54 24.39 4.94
C PRO A 72 -18.15 25.69 5.67
N PRO A 73 -16.85 25.95 5.90
CA PRO A 73 -16.38 27.17 6.56
C PRO A 73 -16.84 28.46 5.89
N HIS A 74 -17.14 28.41 4.59
CA HIS A 74 -17.58 29.56 3.80
C HIS A 74 -18.97 30.07 4.22
N VAL A 75 -19.89 29.18 4.64
CA VAL A 75 -21.23 29.57 5.10
C VAL A 75 -21.13 30.30 6.43
N TYR A 76 -20.28 29.81 7.32
CA TYR A 76 -20.05 30.43 8.63
C TYR A 76 -19.33 31.79 8.52
N GLN A 77 -18.35 31.92 7.61
CA GLN A 77 -17.68 33.19 7.34
C GLN A 77 -18.63 34.20 6.68
N HIS A 78 -19.47 33.77 5.74
CA HIS A 78 -20.46 34.64 5.10
C HIS A 78 -21.48 35.21 6.12
N TRP A 79 -22.03 34.36 6.99
CA TRP A 79 -22.93 34.80 8.06
C TRP A 79 -22.24 35.75 9.05
N ARG A 80 -21.01 35.45 9.47
CA ARG A 80 -20.23 36.32 10.36
C ARG A 80 -19.98 37.70 9.73
N ASN A 81 -19.69 37.74 8.44
CA ASN A 81 -19.49 38.98 7.70
C ASN A 81 -20.81 39.78 7.55
N GLN A 82 -21.95 39.09 7.35
CA GLN A 82 -23.27 39.73 7.33
C GLN A 82 -23.65 40.36 8.67
N CYS A 83 -23.43 39.66 9.79
CA CYS A 83 -23.66 40.23 11.12
C CYS A 83 -22.81 41.49 11.37
N ARG A 84 -21.51 41.41 11.06
CA ARG A 84 -20.58 42.54 11.22
C ARG A 84 -20.99 43.76 10.39
N LYS A 85 -21.53 43.55 9.18
CA LYS A 85 -22.01 44.63 8.31
C LYS A 85 -23.26 45.31 8.86
N LYS A 86 -24.22 44.53 9.39
CA LYS A 86 -25.43 45.07 10.04
C LYS A 86 -25.14 45.90 11.29
N ASP A 87 -24.13 45.55 12.07
CA ASP A 87 -23.73 46.32 13.26
C ASP A 87 -23.09 47.67 12.90
N GLN A 88 -22.47 47.79 11.72
CA GLN A 88 -21.93 49.05 11.22
C GLN A 88 -23.03 49.97 10.69
N GLU A 89 -24.02 49.41 9.99
CA GLU A 89 -25.17 50.16 9.47
C GLU A 89 -26.08 50.71 10.57
N LYS A 90 -26.14 50.08 11.76
CA LYS A 90 -26.89 50.56 12.93
C LYS A 90 -26.21 51.70 13.71
N LYS A 91 -24.94 51.99 13.43
CA LYS A 91 -24.16 53.04 14.12
C LYS A 91 -24.07 54.35 13.35
N GLY A 92 -24.52 54.39 12.10
CA GLY A 92 -24.72 55.61 11.31
C GLY A 92 -26.17 56.05 11.37
#